data_AF-A0A1I0HX93-F1
#
_entry.id   AF-A0A1I0HX93-F1
#
_cell.length_a   1.000
_cell.length_b   1.000
_cell.length_c   1.000
_cell.angle_alpha   90.00
_cell.angle_beta   90.00
_cell.angle_gamma   90.00
#
_symmetry.space_group_name_H-M   'P 1'
#
loop_
_entity.id
_entity.type
_entity.pdbx_description
1 polymer ?
#
loop_
_entity_poly.entity_id
_entity_poly.type
_entity_poly.pdbx_seq_one_letter_code
_entity_poly.pdbx_strand_id
1 'polypeptide(L)'
;MISYMIFILFIVPLSILLHEFGHAFMAYVFKADFIHFFVGSGKERAYMQVGRMRIHIHTLLFMGGVSVSEKENDFKDREKVLISVAGPLFNGLIAWILFHYSHDSMAVRLSFWFNLWLAILNIFPFRFKKKKSDGYICVEVLMKSFKNWLN
;
A
#
# COMPACT_ATOMS: atom_id res chain seq x y z
N MET A 1 26.20 8.80 7.57
CA MET A 1 26.04 8.49 6.14
C MET A 1 25.45 7.10 5.90
N ILE A 2 26.02 6.02 6.45
CA ILE A 2 25.54 4.64 6.23
C ILE A 2 24.04 4.47 6.53
N SER A 3 23.55 5.02 7.65
CA SER A 3 22.12 4.93 8.01
C SER A 3 21.19 5.56 6.97
N TYR A 4 21.61 6.64 6.30
CA TYR A 4 20.82 7.27 5.23
C TYR A 4 20.80 6.43 3.96
N MET A 5 21.92 5.76 3.64
CA MET A 5 21.97 4.82 2.52
C MET A 5 21.06 3.61 2.76
N ILE A 6 21.12 3.04 3.97
CA ILE A 6 20.21 1.96 4.38
C ILE A 6 18.76 2.43 4.27
N PHE A 7 18.49 3.66 4.73
CA PHE A 7 17.15 4.24 4.67
C PHE A 7 16.63 4.35 3.23
N ILE A 8 17.37 4.99 2.34
CA ILE A 8 16.93 5.26 0.96
C ILE A 8 16.87 3.98 0.13
N LEU A 9 17.89 3.10 0.25
CA LEU A 9 18.01 1.92 -0.62
C LEU A 9 17.17 0.74 -0.16
N PHE A 10 16.86 0.63 1.13
CA PHE A 10 16.15 -0.53 1.66
C PHE A 10 14.87 -0.15 2.39
N ILE A 11 14.93 0.75 3.36
CA ILE A 11 13.76 1.05 4.22
C ILE A 11 12.63 1.70 3.41
N VAL A 12 12.92 2.68 2.57
CA VAL A 12 11.92 3.38 1.76
C VAL A 12 11.21 2.41 0.80
N PRO A 13 11.92 1.67 -0.07
CA PRO A 13 11.29 0.66 -0.93
C PRO A 13 10.52 -0.40 -0.15
N LEU A 14 11.10 -0.93 0.92
CA LEU A 14 10.45 -1.96 1.74
C LEU A 14 9.16 -1.46 2.37
N SER A 15 9.15 -0.24 2.91
CA SER A 15 7.96 0.35 3.53
C SER A 15 6.84 0.61 2.51
N ILE A 16 7.20 0.96 1.26
CA ILE A 16 6.24 1.06 0.15
C ILE A 16 5.73 -0.33 -0.25
N LEU A 17 6.59 -1.34 -0.31
CA LEU A 17 6.14 -2.70 -0.62
C LEU A 17 5.22 -3.26 0.46
N LEU A 18 5.49 -2.98 1.74
CA LEU A 18 4.63 -3.37 2.85
C LEU A 18 3.28 -2.62 2.82
N HIS A 19 3.28 -1.37 2.38
CA HIS A 19 2.05 -0.62 2.11
C HIS A 19 1.18 -1.33 1.06
N GLU A 20 1.74 -1.58 -0.11
CA GLU A 20 1.05 -2.26 -1.21
C GLU A 20 0.63 -3.69 -0.82
N PHE A 21 1.45 -4.34 0.00
CA PHE A 21 1.15 -5.67 0.52
C PHE A 21 -0.09 -5.64 1.41
N GLY A 22 -0.30 -4.58 2.19
CA GLY A 22 -1.52 -4.41 2.99
C GLY A 22 -2.79 -4.44 2.13
N HIS A 23 -2.80 -3.71 1.01
CA HIS A 23 -3.93 -3.76 0.06
C HIS A 23 -4.11 -5.14 -0.56
N ALA A 24 -3.01 -5.74 -1.07
CA ALA A 24 -3.03 -7.06 -1.68
C ALA A 24 -3.51 -8.14 -0.70
N PHE A 25 -3.04 -8.10 0.54
CA PHE A 25 -3.44 -9.00 1.62
C PHE A 25 -4.94 -8.89 1.89
N MET A 26 -5.46 -7.67 2.04
CA MET A 26 -6.87 -7.47 2.30
C MET A 26 -7.75 -7.90 1.12
N ALA A 27 -7.31 -7.65 -0.12
CA ALA A 27 -7.99 -8.15 -1.31
C ALA A 27 -8.00 -9.69 -1.37
N TYR A 28 -6.91 -10.34 -0.97
CA TYR A 28 -6.85 -11.80 -0.86
C TYR A 28 -7.85 -12.35 0.16
N VAL A 29 -7.97 -11.70 1.33
CA VAL A 29 -8.96 -12.02 2.36
C VAL A 29 -10.39 -11.90 1.82
N PHE A 30 -10.69 -10.85 1.06
CA PHE A 30 -11.99 -10.67 0.40
C PHE A 30 -12.19 -11.49 -0.88
N LYS A 31 -11.32 -12.47 -1.09
CA LYS A 31 -11.39 -13.42 -2.20
C LYS A 31 -11.40 -12.74 -3.56
N ALA A 32 -10.49 -11.79 -3.77
CA ALA A 32 -10.15 -11.34 -5.12
C ALA A 32 -9.85 -12.56 -6.02
N ASP A 33 -10.27 -12.50 -7.27
CA ASP A 33 -10.01 -13.55 -8.25
C ASP A 33 -8.57 -13.44 -8.76
N PHE A 34 -8.12 -12.20 -8.97
CA PHE A 34 -6.75 -11.88 -9.37
C PHE A 34 -6.19 -10.72 -8.56
N ILE A 35 -4.94 -10.86 -8.12
CA ILE A 35 -4.18 -9.82 -7.41
C ILE A 35 -2.85 -9.65 -8.13
N HIS A 36 -2.65 -8.50 -8.74
CA HIS A 36 -1.41 -8.11 -9.38
C HIS A 36 -0.60 -7.23 -8.44
N PHE A 37 0.57 -7.72 -8.03
CA PHE A 37 1.49 -7.02 -7.14
C PHE A 37 2.75 -6.64 -7.91
N PHE A 38 2.87 -5.36 -8.26
CA PHE A 38 3.97 -4.82 -9.05
C PHE A 38 5.06 -4.28 -8.13
N VAL A 39 6.27 -4.83 -8.27
CA VAL A 39 7.48 -4.42 -7.56
C VAL A 39 8.37 -3.65 -8.51
N GLY A 40 8.55 -2.36 -8.23
CA GLY A 40 9.33 -1.44 -9.05
C GLY A 40 8.55 -0.85 -10.23
N SER A 41 9.30 -0.23 -11.16
CA SER A 41 8.75 0.39 -12.37
C SER A 41 9.56 0.07 -13.64
N GLY A 42 9.01 0.40 -14.80
CA GLY A 42 9.64 0.18 -16.12
C GLY A 42 9.24 -1.14 -16.76
N LYS A 43 10.13 -1.76 -17.54
CA LYS A 43 9.85 -3.04 -18.22
C LYS A 43 9.81 -4.19 -17.21
N GLU A 44 8.76 -5.01 -17.29
CA GLU A 44 8.68 -6.29 -16.55
C GLU A 44 9.82 -7.21 -16.97
N ARG A 45 10.51 -7.80 -16.00
CA ARG A 45 11.62 -8.72 -16.20
C ARG A 45 11.26 -10.15 -15.87
N ALA A 46 10.45 -10.32 -14.83
CA ALA A 46 9.98 -11.61 -14.39
C ALA A 46 8.61 -11.44 -13.73
N TYR A 47 7.85 -12.54 -13.69
CA TYR A 47 6.69 -12.64 -12.82
C TYR A 47 6.70 -14.00 -12.13
N MET A 48 6.08 -14.04 -10.95
CA MET A 48 5.79 -15.27 -10.22
C MET A 48 4.30 -15.32 -9.91
N GLN A 49 3.69 -16.49 -10.01
CA GLN A 49 2.29 -16.69 -9.63
C GLN A 49 2.23 -17.62 -8.43
N VAL A 50 1.58 -17.15 -7.35
CA VAL A 50 1.31 -17.91 -6.14
C VAL A 50 -0.20 -17.89 -5.89
N GLY A 51 -0.88 -18.96 -6.30
CA GLY A 51 -2.34 -19.03 -6.27
C GLY A 51 -2.98 -17.91 -7.11
N ARG A 52 -3.72 -17.02 -6.44
CA ARG A 52 -4.44 -15.87 -7.03
C ARG A 52 -3.60 -14.59 -7.13
N MET A 53 -2.38 -14.62 -6.59
CA MET A 53 -1.47 -13.48 -6.57
C MET A 53 -0.40 -13.65 -7.64
N ARG A 54 -0.28 -12.66 -8.53
CA ARG A 54 0.80 -12.54 -9.51
C ARG A 54 1.72 -11.40 -9.11
N ILE A 55 2.96 -11.74 -8.79
CA ILE A 55 4.01 -10.81 -8.42
C ILE A 55 4.79 -10.47 -9.68
N HIS A 56 4.77 -9.21 -10.08
CA HIS A 56 5.47 -8.69 -11.25
C HIS A 56 6.73 -7.96 -10.79
N ILE A 57 7.89 -8.36 -11.30
CA ILE A 57 9.19 -7.78 -10.95
C ILE A 57 9.67 -6.93 -12.13
N HIS A 58 9.80 -5.62 -11.90
CA HIS A 58 10.22 -4.67 -12.92
C HIS A 58 11.70 -4.28 -12.78
N THR A 59 12.25 -3.67 -13.83
CA THR A 59 13.68 -3.33 -13.91
C THR A 59 14.11 -2.33 -12.82
N LEU A 60 13.27 -1.37 -12.44
CA LEU A 60 13.59 -0.36 -11.43
C LEU A 60 12.90 -0.68 -10.09
N LEU A 61 13.44 -1.65 -9.36
CA LEU A 61 12.87 -2.16 -8.09
C LEU A 61 12.65 -1.08 -7.02
N PHE A 62 13.45 -0.01 -7.06
CA PHE A 62 13.39 1.08 -6.07
C PHE A 62 12.36 2.17 -6.39
N MET A 63 11.72 2.12 -7.57
CA MET A 63 10.73 3.13 -7.98
C MET A 63 9.30 2.72 -7.60
N GLY A 64 9.11 2.40 -6.32
CA GLY A 64 7.81 2.13 -5.70
C GLY A 64 7.24 0.74 -5.99
N GLY A 65 5.98 0.55 -5.63
CA GLY A 65 5.17 -0.61 -5.96
C GLY A 65 3.74 -0.19 -6.24
N VAL A 66 2.97 -1.08 -6.85
CA VAL A 66 1.53 -0.89 -7.05
C VAL A 66 0.85 -2.23 -6.87
N SER A 67 -0.27 -2.26 -6.16
CA SER A 67 -1.17 -3.41 -6.10
C SER A 67 -2.46 -3.12 -6.85
N VAL A 68 -2.90 -4.07 -7.66
CA VAL A 68 -4.19 -4.01 -8.39
C VAL A 68 -4.91 -5.31 -8.13
N SER A 69 -6.17 -5.24 -7.73
CA SER A 69 -6.98 -6.42 -7.41
C SER A 69 -8.29 -6.38 -8.16
N GLU A 70 -8.69 -7.53 -8.69
CA GLU A 70 -9.90 -7.70 -9.49
C GLU A 70 -10.76 -8.85 -8.94
N LYS A 71 -12.07 -8.68 -9.09
CA LYS A 71 -13.08 -9.66 -8.67
C LYS A 71 -14.23 -9.62 -9.68
N GLU A 72 -14.65 -10.79 -10.17
CA GLU A 72 -15.69 -10.97 -11.20
C GLU A 72 -17.00 -10.29 -10.76
N ASN A 73 -17.40 -10.55 -9.53
CA ASN A 73 -18.39 -9.73 -8.84
C ASN A 73 -17.64 -8.63 -8.09
N ASP A 74 -17.63 -7.43 -8.69
CA ASP A 74 -16.96 -6.22 -8.16
C ASP A 74 -17.09 -6.11 -6.64
N PHE A 75 -16.04 -5.63 -5.99
CA PHE A 75 -15.98 -5.53 -4.54
C PHE A 75 -17.14 -4.68 -4.00
N LYS A 76 -17.74 -5.11 -2.89
CA LYS A 76 -18.72 -4.30 -2.17
C LYS A 76 -18.05 -3.00 -1.70
N ASP A 77 -18.82 -1.93 -1.55
CA ASP A 77 -18.31 -0.64 -1.09
C ASP A 77 -17.49 -0.76 0.21
N ARG A 78 -17.96 -1.56 1.17
CA ARG A 78 -17.22 -1.82 2.42
C ARG A 78 -15.90 -2.58 2.19
N GLU A 79 -15.88 -3.52 1.25
CA GLU A 79 -14.66 -4.26 0.89
C GLU A 79 -13.64 -3.32 0.25
N LYS A 80 -14.07 -2.43 -0.65
CA LYS A 80 -13.22 -1.41 -1.26
C LYS A 80 -12.59 -0.49 -0.23
N VAL A 81 -13.38 0.01 0.72
CA VAL A 81 -12.88 0.85 1.82
C VAL A 81 -11.85 0.09 2.66
N LEU A 82 -12.15 -1.15 3.04
CA LEU A 82 -11.23 -1.96 3.85
C LEU A 82 -9.93 -2.29 3.10
N ILE A 83 -10.01 -2.59 1.80
CA ILE A 83 -8.83 -2.79 0.94
C ILE A 83 -8.00 -1.52 0.88
N SER A 84 -8.61 -0.35 0.62
CA SER A 84 -7.89 0.93 0.57
C SER A 84 -7.27 1.31 1.92
N VAL A 85 -7.93 1.08 3.04
CA VAL A 85 -7.37 1.43 4.36
C VAL A 85 -6.27 0.44 4.82
N ALA A 86 -6.23 -0.77 4.26
CA ALA A 86 -5.27 -1.80 4.69
C ALA A 86 -3.80 -1.41 4.48
N GLY A 87 -3.45 -0.75 3.38
CA GLY A 87 -2.07 -0.28 3.15
C GLY A 87 -1.59 0.71 4.22
N PRO A 88 -2.30 1.84 4.44
CA PRO A 88 -1.98 2.76 5.53
C PRO A 88 -1.97 2.11 6.91
N LEU A 89 -2.88 1.17 7.19
CA LEU A 89 -2.89 0.43 8.46
C LEU A 89 -1.64 -0.43 8.66
N PHE A 90 -1.16 -1.09 7.60
CA PHE A 90 0.09 -1.86 7.68
C PHE A 90 1.28 -0.96 8.02
N ASN A 91 1.41 0.20 7.37
CA ASN A 91 2.45 1.16 7.74
C ASN A 91 2.26 1.71 9.16
N GLY A 92 1.03 1.99 9.58
CA GLY A 92 0.72 2.39 10.95
C GLY A 92 1.13 1.34 11.98
N LEU A 93 0.87 0.06 11.71
CA LEU A 93 1.29 -1.06 12.54
C LEU A 93 2.81 -1.17 12.62
N ILE A 94 3.52 -1.03 11.50
CA ILE A 94 4.99 -1.02 11.48
C ILE A 94 5.54 0.15 12.29
N ALA A 95 4.99 1.36 12.12
CA ALA A 95 5.38 2.51 12.92
C ALA A 95 5.13 2.28 14.41
N TRP A 96 4.01 1.67 14.78
CA TRP A 96 3.71 1.30 16.16
C TRP A 96 4.71 0.28 16.73
N ILE A 97 5.07 -0.76 15.98
CA ILE A 97 6.11 -1.73 16.39
C ILE A 97 7.46 -1.03 16.57
N LEU A 98 7.85 -0.17 15.63
CA LEU A 98 9.12 0.55 15.68
C LEU A 98 9.18 1.56 16.82
N PHE A 99 8.05 2.14 17.23
CA PHE A 99 7.95 3.05 18.38
C PHE A 99 8.37 2.36 19.69
N HIS A 100 8.02 1.08 19.86
CA HIS A 100 8.39 0.30 21.05
C HIS A 100 9.79 -0.31 20.97
N TYR A 101 10.45 -0.21 19.82
CA TYR A 101 11.82 -0.70 19.63
C TYR A 101 12.84 0.41 19.94
N SER A 102 14.04 0.05 20.41
CA SER A 102 15.07 1.04 20.76
C SER A 102 15.35 2.02 19.60
N HIS A 103 15.35 3.31 19.93
CA HIS A 103 15.60 4.42 19.01
C HIS A 103 17.06 4.84 18.91
N ASP A 104 17.99 4.04 19.44
CA ASP A 104 19.43 4.34 19.40
C ASP A 104 19.95 4.40 17.96
N SER A 105 19.36 3.58 17.07
CA SER A 105 19.69 3.58 15.65
C SER A 105 18.94 4.67 14.88
N MET A 106 19.71 5.52 14.20
CA MET A 106 19.16 6.51 13.26
C MET A 106 18.30 5.87 12.17
N ALA A 107 18.64 4.67 11.71
CA ALA A 107 17.86 3.95 10.70
C ALA A 107 16.48 3.54 11.22
N VAL A 108 16.39 3.12 12.49
CA VAL A 108 15.11 2.78 13.14
C VAL A 108 14.24 4.03 13.27
N ARG A 109 14.81 5.16 13.72
CA ARG A 109 14.08 6.43 13.81
C ARG A 109 13.55 6.90 12.45
N LEU A 110 14.37 6.82 11.41
CA LEU A 110 13.93 7.16 10.04
C LEU A 110 12.84 6.22 9.53
N SER A 111 12.96 4.92 9.83
CA SER A 111 11.93 3.92 9.48
C SER A 111 10.59 4.23 10.15
N PHE A 112 10.61 4.58 11.44
CA PHE A 112 9.43 4.97 12.19
C PHE A 112 8.74 6.18 11.54
N TRP A 113 9.48 7.28 11.35
CA TRP A 113 8.92 8.51 10.80
C TRP A 113 8.42 8.32 9.37
N PHE A 114 9.12 7.54 8.55
CA PHE A 114 8.70 7.29 7.17
C PHE A 114 7.41 6.47 7.10
N ASN A 115 7.28 5.41 7.90
CA ASN A 115 6.06 4.60 7.93
C ASN A 115 4.87 5.40 8.48
N LEU A 116 5.09 6.21 9.53
CA LEU A 116 4.06 7.08 10.07
C LEU A 116 3.62 8.13 9.04
N TRP A 117 4.57 8.79 8.38
CA TRP A 117 4.30 9.75 7.32
C TRP A 117 3.54 9.13 6.15
N LEU A 118 3.94 7.93 5.72
CA LEU A 118 3.29 7.22 4.61
C LEU A 118 1.86 6.80 4.96
N ALA A 119 1.61 6.38 6.21
CA ALA A 119 0.26 6.09 6.70
C ALA A 119 -0.62 7.36 6.73
N ILE A 120 -0.13 8.45 7.34
CA ILE A 120 -0.90 9.69 7.49
C ILE A 120 -1.23 10.29 6.12
N LEU A 121 -0.26 10.38 5.22
CA LEU A 121 -0.51 10.95 3.89
C LEU A 121 -1.53 10.13 3.11
N ASN A 122 -1.42 8.80 3.09
CA ASN A 122 -2.36 8.00 2.32
C ASN A 122 -3.77 7.98 2.91
N ILE A 123 -3.93 8.23 4.21
CA ILE A 123 -5.26 8.43 4.82
C ILE A 123 -5.85 9.80 4.44
N PHE A 124 -5.02 10.82 4.22
CA PHE A 124 -5.50 12.15 3.87
C PHE A 124 -6.09 12.14 2.44
N PRO A 125 -7.35 12.56 2.22
CA PRO A 125 -8.02 12.43 0.94
C PRO A 125 -7.55 13.49 -0.06
N PHE A 126 -6.42 13.24 -0.72
CA PHE A 126 -5.91 14.07 -1.81
C PHE A 126 -5.81 13.31 -3.13
N ARG A 127 -5.81 14.07 -4.23
CA ARG A 127 -5.57 13.56 -5.58
C ARG A 127 -4.44 14.36 -6.21
N PHE A 128 -3.39 13.68 -6.67
CA PHE A 128 -2.29 14.31 -7.38
C PHE A 128 -2.25 13.81 -8.82
N LYS A 129 -2.55 14.70 -9.77
CA LYS A 129 -2.72 14.38 -11.19
C LYS A 129 -3.76 13.24 -11.38
N LYS A 130 -3.31 12.09 -11.88
CA LYS A 130 -4.13 10.90 -12.12
C LYS A 130 -4.12 9.91 -10.95
N LYS A 131 -3.28 10.11 -9.93
CA LYS A 131 -3.21 9.23 -8.76
C LYS A 131 -4.08 9.75 -7.63
N LYS A 132 -4.88 8.86 -7.05
CA LYS A 132 -5.69 9.08 -5.86
C LYS A 132 -4.95 8.49 -4.65
N SER A 133 -5.00 9.16 -3.51
CA SER A 133 -4.65 8.55 -2.23
C SER A 133 -5.71 7.52 -1.82
N ASP A 134 -5.36 6.63 -0.89
CA ASP A 134 -6.30 5.64 -0.36
C ASP A 134 -7.50 6.29 0.34
N GLY A 135 -7.24 7.35 1.11
CA GLY A 135 -8.26 8.16 1.75
C GLY A 135 -9.23 8.77 0.75
N TYR A 136 -8.73 9.21 -0.41
CA TYR A 136 -9.58 9.72 -1.48
C TYR A 136 -10.50 8.63 -2.02
N ILE A 137 -9.98 7.41 -2.23
CA ILE A 137 -10.79 6.26 -2.68
C ILE A 137 -11.87 5.95 -1.64
N CYS A 138 -11.53 5.96 -0.36
CA CYS A 138 -12.48 5.73 0.73
C CYS A 138 -13.63 6.75 0.71
N VAL A 139 -13.29 8.05 0.63
CA VAL A 139 -14.30 9.12 0.57
C VAL A 139 -15.18 8.99 -0.68
N GLU A 140 -14.60 8.70 -1.84
CA GLU A 140 -15.34 8.52 -3.09
C GLU A 140 -16.36 7.37 -3.00
N VAL A 141 -15.94 6.23 -2.45
CA VAL A 141 -16.83 5.06 -2.26
C VAL A 141 -17.95 5.39 -1.26
N LEU A 142 -17.63 6.02 -0.12
CA LEU A 142 -18.61 6.39 0.89
C LEU A 142 -19.64 7.40 0.34
N MET A 143 -19.19 8.41 -0.39
CA MET A 143 -20.08 9.40 -1.02
C MET A 143 -21.02 8.77 -2.05
N LYS A 144 -20.51 7.82 -2.85
CA LYS A 144 -21.32 7.08 -3.82
C LYS A 144 -22.38 6.22 -3.12
N SER A 145 -21.98 5.49 -2.07
CA SER A 145 -22.89 4.65 -1.28
C SER A 145 -24.02 5.47 -0.63
N PHE A 146 -23.67 6.62 -0.06
CA PHE A 146 -24.64 7.55 0.54
C PHE A 146 -25.65 8.09 -0.48
N LYS A 147 -25.17 8.46 -1.68
CA LYS A 147 -26.06 8.93 -2.76
C LYS A 147 -27.02 7.84 -3.24
N ASN A 148 -26.56 6.59 -3.32
CA ASN A 148 -27.40 5.46 -3.71
C ASN A 148 -28.45 5.11 -2.65
N TRP A 149 -28.20 5.39 -1.37
CA TRP A 149 -29.18 5.17 -0.31
C TRP A 149 -30.29 6.22 -0.28
N LEU A 150 -30.01 7.44 -0.75
CA LEU A 150 -30.98 8.54 -0.79
C LEU A 150 -31.94 8.49 -2.00
N ASN A 151 -31.59 7.73 -3.04
CA ASN A 151 -32.39 7.56 -4.26
C ASN A 151 -33.20 6.27 -4.22
#